data_AF-A0A7V9BPR1-F1
#
_entry.id   AF-A0A7V9BPR1-F1
#
_cell.length_a   1.000
_cell.length_b   1.000
_cell.length_c   1.000
_cell.angle_alpha   90.00
_cell.angle_beta   90.00
_cell.angle_gamma   90.00
#
_symmetry.space_group_name_H-M   'P 1'
#
loop_
_entity.id
_entity.type
_entity.pdbx_description
1 polymer ?
#
loop_
_entity_poly.entity_id
_entity_poly.type
_entity_poly.pdbx_seq_one_letter_code
_entity_poly.pdbx_strand_id
1 'polypeptide(L)'
;MPQLSPQAETALIQAVENAIWGLGPWQELLDIPNVQDIYLAGARLPMLRMRDGRIEQARQRIVDSDEELTQQIQHIAAYHGSSERAFSPSQ
;
A
#
# COMPACT_ATOMS: atom_id res chain seq x y z
N MET A 1 27.17 3.91 -15.82
CA MET A 1 26.06 3.29 -15.07
C MET A 1 25.85 1.89 -15.65
N PRO A 2 25.81 0.82 -14.85
CA PRO A 2 25.43 -0.50 -15.37
C PRO A 2 23.98 -0.45 -15.90
N GLN A 3 23.70 -1.19 -16.98
CA GLN A 3 22.34 -1.34 -17.51
C GLN A 3 21.50 -2.18 -16.53
N LEU A 4 20.28 -1.72 -16.26
CA LEU A 4 19.30 -2.48 -15.48
C LEU A 4 18.90 -3.73 -16.25
N SER A 5 18.60 -4.81 -15.53
CA SER A 5 17.94 -5.96 -16.14
C SER A 5 16.51 -5.56 -16.55
N PRO A 6 15.91 -6.19 -17.57
CA PRO A 6 14.54 -5.88 -17.99
C PRO A 6 13.50 -5.97 -16.86
N GLN A 7 13.72 -6.87 -15.90
CA GLN A 7 12.88 -7.03 -14.71
C GLN A 7 13.04 -5.86 -13.74
N ALA A 8 14.27 -5.42 -13.49
CA ALA A 8 14.55 -4.27 -12.64
C ALA A 8 14.03 -2.96 -13.25
N GLU A 9 14.12 -2.83 -14.58
CA GLU A 9 13.58 -1.69 -15.32
C GLU A 9 12.05 -1.65 -15.21
N THR A 10 11.36 -2.79 -15.37
CA THR A 10 9.90 -2.88 -15.22
C THR A 10 9.45 -2.54 -13.80
N ALA A 11 10.14 -3.07 -12.78
CA ALA A 11 9.85 -2.76 -11.38
C ALA A 11 10.05 -1.26 -11.07
N LEU A 12 11.08 -0.64 -11.65
CA LEU A 12 11.34 0.79 -11.50
C LEU A 12 10.25 1.64 -12.16
N ILE A 13 9.83 1.28 -13.38
CA ILE A 13 8.75 1.97 -14.08
C ILE A 13 7.45 1.89 -13.27
N GLN A 14 7.09 0.70 -12.79
CA GLN A 14 5.90 0.52 -11.95
C GLN A 14 5.97 1.33 -10.64
N ALA A 15 7.14 1.36 -9.98
CA ALA A 15 7.32 2.17 -8.78
C ALA A 15 7.15 3.67 -9.06
N VAL A 16 7.68 4.17 -10.18
CA VAL A 16 7.54 5.57 -10.59
C VAL A 16 6.10 5.89 -10.99
N GLU A 17 5.45 5.02 -11.78
CA GLU A 17 4.06 5.18 -12.18
C GLU A 17 3.13 5.18 -10.98
N ASN A 18 3.34 4.27 -10.02
CA ASN A 18 2.60 4.21 -8.78
C ASN A 18 2.84 5.46 -7.92
N ALA A 19 4.05 6.02 -7.90
CA ALA A 19 4.36 7.23 -7.13
C ALA A 19 3.76 8.51 -7.75
N ILE A 20 3.58 8.56 -9.07
CA ILE A 20 3.09 9.75 -9.79
C ILE A 20 1.57 9.69 -10.01
N TRP A 21 1.00 8.51 -10.29
CA TRP A 21 -0.39 8.33 -10.73
C TRP A 21 -1.21 7.36 -9.86
N GLY A 22 -0.61 6.69 -8.88
CA GLY A 22 -1.25 5.71 -8.01
C GLY A 22 -1.02 5.96 -6.51
N LEU A 23 -1.21 4.93 -5.69
CA LEU A 23 -0.93 4.98 -4.25
C LEU A 23 0.51 4.52 -3.91
N GLY A 24 1.45 4.53 -4.85
CA GLY A 24 2.83 4.09 -4.59
C GLY A 24 2.91 2.64 -4.08
N PRO A 25 3.73 2.36 -3.04
CA PRO A 25 3.87 1.02 -2.46
C PRO A 25 2.59 0.48 -1.79
N TRP A 26 1.57 1.32 -1.60
CA TRP A 26 0.26 0.86 -1.13
C TRP A 26 -0.47 0.04 -2.18
N GLN A 27 -0.32 0.35 -3.46
CA GLN A 27 -0.96 -0.39 -4.54
C GLN A 27 -0.52 -1.86 -4.51
N GLU A 28 0.77 -2.11 -4.25
CA GLU A 28 1.31 -3.46 -4.12
C GLU A 28 0.69 -4.25 -2.96
N LEU A 29 0.31 -3.59 -1.86
CA LEU A 29 -0.41 -4.23 -0.76
C LEU A 29 -1.88 -4.48 -1.08
N LEU A 30 -2.51 -3.55 -1.80
CA LEU A 30 -3.91 -3.66 -2.23
C LEU A 30 -4.11 -4.75 -3.29
N ASP A 31 -3.09 -4.99 -4.12
CA ASP A 31 -3.10 -6.02 -5.16
C ASP A 31 -2.84 -7.44 -4.61
N ILE A 32 -2.51 -7.59 -3.31
CA ILE A 32 -2.29 -8.91 -2.71
C ILE A 32 -3.63 -9.68 -2.70
N PRO A 33 -3.70 -10.84 -3.38
CA PRO A 33 -4.95 -11.57 -3.52
C PRO A 33 -5.45 -12.06 -2.16
N ASN A 34 -6.74 -11.86 -1.92
CA ASN A 34 -7.45 -12.23 -0.69
C ASN A 34 -7.03 -11.46 0.57
N VAL A 35 -6.22 -10.39 0.48
CA VAL A 35 -6.09 -9.46 1.61
C VAL A 35 -7.44 -8.79 1.84
N GLN A 36 -7.85 -8.76 3.11
CA GLN A 36 -9.07 -8.11 3.57
C GLN A 36 -8.75 -6.82 4.31
N ASP A 37 -7.71 -6.81 5.14
CA ASP A 37 -7.30 -5.64 5.92
C ASP A 37 -5.79 -5.50 5.96
N ILE A 38 -5.32 -4.25 5.94
CA ILE A 38 -3.92 -3.87 6.07
C ILE A 38 -3.79 -3.07 7.36
N TYR A 39 -3.02 -3.58 8.32
CA TYR A 39 -2.73 -2.92 9.58
C TYR A 39 -1.32 -2.35 9.56
N LEU A 40 -1.22 -1.06 9.91
CA LEU A 40 0.04 -0.33 9.96
C LEU A 40 0.27 0.17 11.37
N ALA A 41 1.50 0.00 11.84
CA ALA A 41 1.97 0.46 13.14
C ALA A 41 3.27 1.24 12.94
N GLY A 42 3.13 2.50 12.54
CA GLY A 42 4.25 3.33 12.09
C GLY A 42 4.94 2.75 10.84
N ALA A 43 6.22 3.03 10.66
CA ALA A 43 7.07 2.52 9.59
C ALA A 43 7.54 1.07 9.81
N ARG A 44 6.71 0.22 10.44
CA ARG A 44 6.98 -1.21 10.55
C ARG A 44 6.42 -1.96 9.36
N LEU A 45 6.76 -3.25 9.27
CA LEU A 45 6.15 -4.12 8.27
C LEU A 45 4.63 -4.19 8.50
N PRO A 46 3.82 -3.95 7.44
CA PRO A 46 2.37 -4.13 7.52
C PRO A 46 1.99 -5.54 7.96
N MET A 47 0.93 -5.64 8.75
CA MET A 47 0.24 -6.91 8.99
C MET A 47 -0.99 -7.00 8.08
N LEU A 48 -1.19 -8.17 7.48
CA LEU A 48 -2.22 -8.43 6.51
C LEU A 48 -3.19 -9.46 7.09
N ARG A 49 -4.49 -9.12 7.15
CA ARG A 49 -5.53 -10.13 7.41
C ARG A 49 -6.02 -10.66 6.09
N MET A 50 -5.88 -11.96 5.89
CA MET A 50 -6.36 -12.68 4.71
C MET A 50 -7.84 -13.04 4.90
N ARG A 51 -8.58 -13.22 3.81
CA ARG A 51 -10.00 -13.60 3.80
C ARG A 51 -10.28 -14.95 4.47
N ASP A 52 -9.28 -15.83 4.54
CA ASP A 52 -9.36 -17.12 5.25
C ASP A 52 -9.11 -16.99 6.77
N GLY A 53 -8.90 -15.77 7.27
CA GLY A 53 -8.66 -15.46 8.68
C GLY A 53 -7.19 -15.52 9.10
N ARG A 54 -6.26 -15.92 8.22
CA ARG A 54 -4.82 -15.89 8.53
C ARG A 54 -4.31 -14.45 8.65
N ILE A 55 -3.33 -14.27 9.51
CA ILE A 55 -2.60 -13.01 9.66
C ILE A 55 -1.17 -13.24 9.18
N GLU A 56 -0.75 -12.48 8.17
CA GLU A 56 0.58 -12.57 7.56
C GLU A 56 1.29 -11.23 7.66
N GLN A 57 2.62 -11.23 7.68
CA GLN A 57 3.41 -10.00 7.62
C GLN A 57 3.80 -9.73 6.16
N ALA A 58 3.65 -8.48 5.72
CA ALA A 58 4.09 -8.07 4.40
C ALA A 58 5.63 -8.19 4.28
N ARG A 59 6.12 -8.39 3.06
CA ARG A 59 7.55 -8.60 2.80
C ARG A 59 8.40 -7.33 2.92
N GLN A 60 7.77 -6.18 2.76
CA GLN A 60 8.45 -4.90 2.70
C GLN A 60 7.67 -3.82 3.45
N ARG A 61 8.41 -2.81 3.90
CA ARG A 61 7.82 -1.60 4.46
C ARG A 61 7.31 -0.73 3.32
N ILE A 62 6.27 0.04 3.61
CA ILE A 62 5.71 1.02 2.67
C ILE A 62 6.36 2.41 2.80
N VAL A 63 6.98 2.67 3.95
CA VAL A 63 7.61 3.94 4.33
C VAL A 63 8.80 3.66 5.23
N ASP A 64 9.74 4.60 5.29
CA ASP A 64 10.93 4.49 6.14
C ASP A 64 10.77 5.23 7.48
N SER A 65 9.75 6.08 7.63
CA SER A 65 9.46 6.80 8.88
C SER A 65 7.97 7.02 9.17
N ASP A 66 7.62 7.22 10.44
CA ASP A 66 6.25 7.50 10.88
C ASP A 66 5.72 8.85 10.36
N GLU A 67 6.62 9.82 10.19
CA GLU A 67 6.34 11.13 9.58
C GLU A 67 5.92 10.97 8.12
N GLU A 68 6.67 10.17 7.35
CA GLU A 68 6.36 9.85 5.96
C GLU A 68 5.02 9.12 5.85
N LEU A 69 4.75 8.16 6.74
CA LEU A 69 3.44 7.48 6.81
C LEU A 69 2.29 8.48 6.99
N THR A 70 2.47 9.44 7.90
CA THR A 70 1.45 10.47 8.18
C THR A 70 1.19 11.33 6.94
N GLN A 71 2.26 11.77 6.27
CA GLN A 71 2.15 12.57 5.04
C GLN A 71 1.45 11.81 3.91
N GLN A 72 1.77 10.53 3.72
CA GLN A 72 1.12 9.71 2.70
C GLN A 72 -0.37 9.49 3.01
N ILE A 73 -0.75 9.17 4.25
CA ILE A 73 -2.16 9.02 4.64
C ILE A 73 -2.95 10.31 4.39
N GLN A 74 -2.39 11.47 4.75
CA GLN A 74 -3.03 12.76 4.50
C GLN A 74 -3.22 13.04 3.00
N HIS A 75 -2.20 12.72 2.19
CA HIS A 75 -2.31 12.82 0.73
C HIS A 75 -3.43 11.93 0.19
N ILE A 76 -3.46 10.64 0.58
CA ILE A 76 -4.49 9.70 0.15
C ILE A 76 -5.89 10.20 0.54
N ALA A 77 -6.07 10.68 1.77
CA ALA A 77 -7.35 11.22 2.22
C ALA A 77 -7.79 12.44 1.40
N ALA A 78 -6.86 13.36 1.09
CA ALA A 78 -7.14 14.58 0.35
C ALA A 78 -7.52 14.34 -1.13
N TYR A 79 -6.92 13.33 -1.77
CA TYR A 79 -7.06 13.11 -3.21
C TYR A 79 -7.90 11.88 -3.60
N HIS A 80 -8.07 10.91 -2.69
CA HIS A 80 -8.74 9.63 -2.96
C HIS A 80 -9.92 9.31 -2.03
N GLY A 81 -10.28 10.21 -1.10
CA GLY A 81 -11.35 10.01 -0.10
C GLY A 81 -12.80 10.00 -0.60
N SER A 82 -13.07 10.26 -1.89
CA SER A 82 -14.46 10.37 -2.40
C SER A 82 -15.20 9.03 -2.59
N SER A 83 -14.63 7.89 -2.24
CA SER A 83 -15.29 6.56 -2.32
C SER A 83 -15.66 5.96 -0.95
N GLU A 84 -15.73 6.74 0.12
CA GLU A 84 -16.26 6.24 1.39
C GLU A 84 -17.75 5.83 1.21
N ARG A 85 -18.02 4.52 1.29
CA ARG A 85 -19.37 4.05 1.59
C ARG A 85 -19.63 4.29 3.06
N ALA A 86 -20.69 5.04 3.36
CA ALA A 86 -21.18 5.19 4.73
C ALA A 86 -21.35 3.81 5.38
N PHE A 87 -20.85 3.68 6.60
CA PHE A 87 -20.98 2.48 7.42
C PHE A 87 -22.47 2.10 7.50
N SER A 88 -22.85 0.92 6.99
CA SER A 88 -24.22 0.41 7.09
C SER A 88 -24.25 -0.69 8.15
N PRO A 89 -24.74 -0.41 9.37
CA PRO A 89 -24.93 -1.47 10.35
C PRO A 89 -25.97 -2.46 9.80
N SER A 90 -25.63 -3.75 9.84
CA SER A 90 -26.56 -4.83 9.51
C SER A 90 -27.76 -4.75 10.47
N GLN A 91 -28.98 -4.63 9.93
CA GLN A 91 -30.22 -4.79 10.69
C GLN A 91 -30.49 -6.28 10.95
#